data_AF-A0A7V9BMF0-F1
#
_entry.id   AF-A0A7V9BMF0-F1
#
_cell.length_a   1.000
_cell.length_b   1.000
_cell.length_c   1.000
_cell.angle_alpha   90.00
_cell.angle_beta   90.00
_cell.angle_gamma   90.00
#
_symmetry.space_group_name_H-M   'P 1'
#
loop_
_entity.id
_entity.type
_entity.pdbx_description
1 polymer ?
#
loop_
_entity_poly.entity_id
_entity_poly.type
_entity_poly.pdbx_seq_one_letter_code
_entity_poly.pdbx_strand_id
1 'polypeptide(L)'
;MLDDLNALINQHIDDEERIALPLLREHITSQEWQTVGNQAEAKMSGLQRKIAYGHSAVEANPAELAELMAMLPLPVRLILKYSYMPYARRRNRALYRSGAG
;
A
#
# COMPACT_ATOMS: atom_id res chain seq x y z
N MET A 1 6.07 -20.69 -13.30
CA MET A 1 5.38 -19.48 -13.81
C MET A 1 4.96 -18.54 -12.68
N LEU A 2 4.11 -18.98 -11.73
CA LEU A 2 3.79 -18.12 -10.57
C LEU A 2 4.96 -18.02 -9.58
N ASP A 3 5.73 -19.10 -9.40
CA ASP A 3 6.92 -19.09 -8.53
C ASP A 3 8.02 -18.17 -9.07
N ASP A 4 8.23 -18.16 -10.38
CA ASP A 4 9.21 -17.29 -11.04
C ASP A 4 8.80 -15.81 -10.92
N LEU A 5 7.50 -15.52 -11.07
CA LEU A 5 6.97 -14.17 -10.87
C LEU A 5 7.12 -13.72 -9.41
N ASN A 6 6.85 -14.62 -8.46
CA ASN A 6 7.02 -14.35 -7.04
C ASN A 6 8.49 -14.04 -6.70
N ALA A 7 9.42 -14.84 -7.22
CA ALA A 7 10.86 -14.61 -7.03
C ALA A 7 11.29 -13.25 -7.61
N LEU A 8 10.84 -12.91 -8.82
CA LEU A 8 11.18 -11.65 -9.47
C LEU A 8 10.63 -10.43 -8.74
N ILE A 9 9.38 -10.49 -8.27
CA ILE A 9 8.77 -9.40 -7.49
C ILE A 9 9.50 -9.20 -6.17
N ASN A 10 9.85 -10.28 -5.46
CA ASN A 10 10.58 -10.16 -4.19
C ASN A 10 11.98 -9.58 -4.42
N GLN A 11 12.70 -10.01 -5.45
CA GLN A 11 13.99 -9.43 -5.80
C GLN A 11 13.88 -7.93 -6.08
N HIS A 12 12.84 -7.50 -6.80
CA HIS A 12 12.61 -6.09 -7.07
C HIS A 12 12.37 -5.29 -5.78
N ILE A 13 11.54 -5.80 -4.87
CA ILE A 13 11.27 -5.17 -3.58
C ILE A 13 12.55 -5.10 -2.72
N ASP A 14 13.35 -6.17 -2.68
CA ASP A 14 14.62 -6.20 -1.96
C ASP A 14 15.58 -5.12 -2.47
N ASP A 15 15.64 -4.91 -3.79
CA ASP A 15 16.44 -3.85 -4.38
C ASP A 15 15.89 -2.45 -4.08
N GLU A 16 14.56 -2.29 -4.00
CA GLU A 16 13.95 -1.04 -3.53
C GLU A 16 14.35 -0.74 -2.07
N GLU A 17 14.24 -1.71 -1.17
CA GLU A 17 14.54 -1.53 0.26
C GLU A 17 16.02 -1.24 0.53
N ARG A 18 16.91 -1.94 -0.19
CA ARG A 18 18.37 -1.86 0.05
C ARG A 18 19.02 -0.69 -0.67
N ILE A 19 18.46 -0.24 -1.79
CA ILE A 19 19.12 0.74 -2.67
C ILE A 19 18.24 1.96 -2.90
N ALA A 20 17.03 1.78 -3.42
CA ALA A 20 16.21 2.91 -3.86
C ALA A 20 15.69 3.76 -2.69
N LEU A 21 15.11 3.13 -1.65
CA LEU A 21 14.53 3.82 -0.50
C LEU A 21 15.57 4.62 0.31
N PRO A 22 16.78 4.12 0.58
CA PRO A 22 17.84 4.92 1.20
C PRO A 22 18.20 6.15 0.38
N LEU A 23 18.40 6.01 -0.93
CA LEU A 23 18.72 7.14 -1.82
C LEU A 23 17.59 8.18 -1.86
N LEU A 24 16.34 7.73 -1.92
CA LEU A 24 15.18 8.61 -1.83
C LEU A 24 15.16 9.38 -0.51
N ARG A 25 15.46 8.72 0.61
CA ARG A 25 15.52 9.38 1.92
C ARG A 25 16.64 10.41 2.02
N GLU A 26 17.78 10.16 1.39
CA GLU A 26 18.94 11.06 1.41
C GLU A 26 18.78 12.26 0.46
N HIS A 27 18.07 12.09 -0.65
CA HIS A 27 18.05 13.08 -1.74
C HIS A 27 16.70 13.73 -2.02
N ILE A 28 15.60 13.19 -1.51
CA ILE A 28 14.25 13.70 -1.77
C ILE A 28 13.65 14.25 -0.48
N THR A 29 13.21 15.50 -0.52
CA THR A 29 12.49 16.11 0.61
C THR A 29 11.08 15.55 0.74
N SER A 30 10.49 15.67 1.92
CA SER A 30 9.09 15.22 2.14
C SER A 30 8.09 15.90 1.19
N GLN A 31 8.33 17.16 0.80
CA GLN A 31 7.46 17.89 -0.12
C GLN A 31 7.58 17.38 -1.56
N GLU A 32 8.80 17.09 -2.02
CA GLU A 32 9.04 16.50 -3.34
C GLU A 32 8.45 15.08 -3.41
N TRP A 33 8.63 14.29 -2.34
CA TRP A 33 8.02 12.98 -2.21
C TRP A 33 6.49 13.04 -2.30
N GLN A 34 5.87 13.97 -1.58
CA GLN A 34 4.42 14.20 -1.66
C GLN A 34 3.97 14.57 -3.08
N THR A 35 4.77 15.36 -3.79
CA THR A 35 4.50 15.74 -5.19
C THR A 35 4.50 14.53 -6.11
N VAL A 36 5.49 13.64 -5.96
CA VAL A 36 5.58 12.38 -6.71
C VAL A 36 4.36 11.49 -6.40
N GLY A 37 3.99 11.37 -5.12
CA GLY A 37 2.80 10.63 -4.69
C GLY A 37 1.51 11.14 -5.33
N ASN A 38 1.30 12.46 -5.33
CA ASN A 38 0.13 13.09 -5.95
C ASN A 38 0.07 12.84 -7.47
N GLN A 39 1.21 12.88 -8.15
CA GLN A 39 1.30 12.59 -9.59
C GLN A 39 1.00 11.12 -9.90
N ALA A 40 1.47 10.20 -9.05
CA ALA A 40 1.17 8.77 -9.18
C ALA A 40 -0.33 8.52 -8.99
N GLU A 41 -0.96 9.12 -7.97
CA GLU A 41 -2.39 9.00 -7.71
C GLU A 41 -3.25 9.56 -8.87
N ALA A 42 -2.84 10.69 -9.45
CA ALA A 42 -3.55 11.31 -10.58
C ALA A 42 -3.61 10.39 -11.82
N LYS A 43 -2.61 9.51 -12.00
CA LYS A 43 -2.56 8.53 -13.09
C LYS A 43 -3.37 7.27 -12.82
N MET A 44 -3.78 7.02 -11.58
CA MET A 44 -4.55 5.84 -11.22
C MET A 44 -6.03 5.98 -11.59
N SER A 45 -6.63 4.90 -12.08
CA SER A 45 -8.08 4.78 -12.17
C SER A 45 -8.72 4.75 -10.76
N GLY A 46 -10.01 5.07 -10.68
CA GLY A 46 -10.73 5.03 -9.41
C GLY A 46 -10.74 3.65 -8.73
N LEU A 47 -10.64 2.56 -9.49
CA LEU A 47 -10.51 1.20 -8.95
C LEU A 47 -9.10 0.95 -8.38
N GLN A 48 -8.05 1.36 -9.10
CA GLN A 48 -6.66 1.23 -8.63
C GLN A 48 -6.44 2.02 -7.34
N ARG A 49 -6.94 3.26 -7.25
CA ARG A 49 -6.90 4.04 -6.01
C ARG A 49 -7.58 3.33 -4.84
N LYS A 50 -8.78 2.78 -5.06
CA LYS A 50 -9.52 2.03 -4.03
C LYS A 50 -8.75 0.78 -3.56
N ILE A 51 -8.07 0.08 -4.47
CA ILE A 51 -7.24 -1.08 -4.13
C ILE A 51 -6.01 -0.64 -3.33
N ALA A 52 -5.30 0.39 -3.80
CA ALA A 52 -4.10 0.91 -3.14
C ALA A 52 -4.39 1.39 -1.72
N TYR A 53 -5.39 2.27 -1.54
CA TYR A 53 -5.77 2.76 -0.22
C TYR A 53 -6.21 1.67 0.73
N GLY A 54 -6.95 0.70 0.21
CA GLY A 54 -7.37 -0.41 1.02
C GLY A 54 -6.19 -1.27 1.48
N HIS A 55 -5.19 -1.49 0.63
CA HIS A 55 -4.00 -2.25 0.98
C HIS A 55 -3.16 -1.52 2.04
N SER A 56 -2.89 -0.23 1.82
CA SER A 56 -2.21 0.63 2.80
C SER A 56 -2.92 0.63 4.16
N ALA A 57 -4.25 0.66 4.17
CA ALA A 57 -5.02 0.68 5.41
C ALA A 57 -4.99 -0.65 6.19
N VAL A 58 -4.65 -1.77 5.54
CA VAL A 58 -4.55 -3.08 6.19
C VAL A 58 -3.21 -3.25 6.90
N GLU A 59 -2.17 -2.60 6.39
CA GLU A 59 -0.80 -2.67 6.90
C GLU A 59 -0.45 -1.49 7.80
N ALA A 60 -1.18 -0.38 7.69
CA ALA A 60 -1.00 0.80 8.52
C ALA A 60 -1.14 0.50 10.02
N ASN A 61 -0.22 1.04 10.81
CA ASN A 61 -0.36 1.09 12.26
C ASN A 61 -1.53 2.03 12.66
N PRO A 62 -1.99 2.02 13.93
CA PRO A 62 -3.15 2.81 14.34
C PRO A 62 -3.01 4.32 14.09
N ALA A 63 -1.80 4.87 14.17
CA ALA A 63 -1.53 6.29 13.94
C ALA A 63 -1.56 6.63 12.44
N GLU A 64 -0.88 5.85 11.61
CA GLU A 64 -0.88 5.97 10.15
C GLU A 64 -2.29 5.80 9.57
N LEU A 65 -3.06 4.87 10.14
CA LEU A 65 -4.45 4.67 9.75
C LEU A 65 -5.32 5.89 10.08
N ALA A 66 -5.07 6.53 11.23
CA ALA A 66 -5.81 7.74 11.61
C ALA A 66 -5.50 8.89 10.64
N GLU A 67 -4.23 9.06 10.24
CA GLU A 67 -3.82 10.05 9.24
C GLU A 67 -4.42 9.77 7.87
N LEU A 68 -4.34 8.52 7.39
CA LEU A 68 -4.96 8.09 6.13
C LEU A 68 -6.48 8.35 6.14
N MET A 69 -7.16 7.95 7.22
CA MET A 69 -8.59 8.21 7.37
C MET A 69 -8.89 9.71 7.38
N ALA A 70 -8.07 10.54 8.04
CA ALA A 70 -8.25 11.98 8.11
C ALA A 70 -8.21 12.66 6.74
N MET A 71 -7.41 12.15 5.80
CA MET A 71 -7.31 12.68 4.43
C MET A 71 -8.48 12.26 3.52
N LEU A 72 -9.24 11.23 3.89
CA LEU A 72 -10.31 10.69 3.04
C LEU A 72 -11.66 11.39 3.26
N PRO A 73 -12.47 11.59 2.21
CA PRO A 73 -13.87 12.01 2.35
C PRO A 73 -14.69 11.00 3.15
N LEU A 74 -15.69 11.48 3.90
CA LEU A 74 -16.54 10.65 4.78
C LEU A 74 -17.08 9.37 4.11
N PRO A 75 -17.59 9.39 2.87
CA PRO A 75 -18.09 8.18 2.21
C PRO A 75 -17.00 7.12 1.99
N VAL A 76 -15.77 7.55 1.70
CA VAL A 76 -14.64 6.65 1.47
C VAL A 76 -14.17 6.01 2.78
N ARG A 77 -14.15 6.78 3.89
CA ARG A 77 -13.87 6.25 5.24
C ARG A 77 -14.81 5.11 5.61
N LEU A 78 -16.10 5.26 5.30
CA LEU A 78 -17.13 4.26 5.60
C LEU A 78 -16.92 2.97 4.79
N ILE A 79 -16.69 3.08 3.48
CA ILE A 79 -16.42 1.91 2.62
C ILE A 79 -15.17 1.17 3.09
N LEU A 80 -14.13 1.93 3.45
CA LEU A 80 -12.86 1.36 3.83
C LEU A 80 -12.93 0.64 5.19
N LYS A 81 -13.59 1.26 6.17
CA LYS A 81 -13.82 0.70 7.52
C LYS A 81 -14.74 -0.52 7.52
N TYR A 82 -15.86 -0.46 6.78
CA TYR A 82 -16.92 -1.47 6.90
C TYR A 82 -16.88 -2.56 5.84
N SER A 83 -16.26 -2.32 4.68
CA SER A 83 -16.25 -3.29 3.58
C SER A 83 -14.83 -3.78 3.27
N TYR A 84 -13.89 -2.87 3.03
CA TYR A 84 -12.57 -3.26 2.54
C TYR A 84 -11.70 -3.89 3.63
N MET A 85 -11.56 -3.26 4.80
CA MET A 85 -10.72 -3.78 5.89
C MET A 85 -11.12 -5.18 6.37
N PRO A 86 -12.41 -5.49 6.60
CA PRO A 86 -12.82 -6.85 6.98
C PRO A 86 -12.50 -7.88 5.87
N TYR A 87 -12.73 -7.52 4.61
CA TYR A 87 -12.42 -8.36 3.45
C TYR A 87 -10.92 -8.65 3.35
N ALA A 88 -10.09 -7.61 3.41
CA ALA A 88 -8.65 -7.74 3.25
C ALA A 88 -7.99 -8.46 4.44
N ARG A 89 -8.46 -8.24 5.68
CA ARG A 89 -8.01 -9.02 6.86
C ARG A 89 -8.32 -10.51 6.72
N ARG A 90 -9.50 -10.85 6.19
CA ARG A 90 -9.87 -12.25 5.91
C ARG A 90 -8.99 -12.87 4.82
N ARG A 91 -8.75 -12.13 3.73
CA ARG A 91 -7.93 -12.57 2.60
C ARG A 91 -6.46 -12.72 2.98
N ASN A 92 -5.86 -11.74 3.65
CA ASN A 92 -4.46 -11.81 4.08
C ASN A 92 -4.24 -12.96 5.06
N ARG A 93 -5.18 -13.22 5.98
CA ARG A 93 -5.11 -14.40 6.86
C ARG A 93 -5.13 -15.72 6.09
N ALA A 94 -5.78 -15.78 4.93
CA ALA A 94 -5.78 -16.97 4.07
C ALA A 94 -4.49 -17.11 3.25
N LEU A 95 -3.96 -16.00 2.74
CA LEU A 95 -2.73 -15.98 1.93
C LEU A 95 -1.48 -16.28 2.78
N TYR A 96 -1.29 -15.59 3.91
CA TYR A 96 -0.13 -15.80 4.80
C TYR A 96 -0.20 -17.08 5.64
N ARG A 97 -1.38 -17.70 5.83
CA ARG A 97 -1.46 -19.06 6.39
C ARG A 97 -1.03 -20.14 5.39
N SER A 98 -1.20 -19.90 4.10
CA SER A 98 -0.91 -20.90 3.06
C SER A 98 0.57 -20.89 2.64
N GLY A 99 1.32 -19.84 2.97
CA GLY A 99 2.77 -19.75 2.74
C GLY A 99 3.65 -20.21 3.92
N ALA A 100 3.04 -20.79 4.97
CA ALA A 100 3.75 -21.29 6.16
C ALA A 100 3.74 -22.84 6.25
N GLY A 101 3.51 -23.52 5.13
CA GLY A 101 3.51 -24.98 5.02
C GLY A 101 4.54 -25.45 4.01
#